data_AF-A0A7D5SVI1-F1
#
_entry.id   AF-A0A7D5SVI1-F1
#
_cell.length_a   1.000
_cell.length_b   1.000
_cell.length_c   1.000
_cell.angle_alpha   90.00
_cell.angle_beta   90.00
_cell.angle_gamma   90.00
#
_symmetry.space_group_name_H-M   'P 1'
#
loop_
_entity.id
_entity.type
_entity.pdbx_description
1 polymer ?
#
loop_
_entity_poly.entity_id
_entity_poly.type
_entity_poly.pdbx_seq_one_letter_code
_entity_poly.pdbx_strand_id
1 'polypeptide(L)' 'MAAIAKSLLSLILLLFVFFATTEARTCLSQSQKFKGLCVRRSNCANVCRTEGFPGGECRGFRRRCFCAKKC' A
#
# COMPACT_ATOMS: atom_id res chain seq x y z
N MET A 1 3.21 37.09 22.96
CA MET A 1 2.95 36.75 21.54
C MET A 1 3.56 35.39 21.16
N ALA A 2 4.86 35.13 21.41
CA ALA A 2 5.50 33.85 21.07
C ALA A 2 4.91 32.61 21.74
N ALA A 3 4.42 32.70 22.98
CA ALA A 3 3.81 31.58 23.70
C ALA A 3 2.47 31.13 23.09
N ILE A 4 1.66 32.09 22.61
CA ILE A 4 0.36 31.84 21.98
C ILE A 4 0.58 31.15 20.62
N ALA A 5 1.54 31.63 19.82
CA ALA A 5 1.89 31.03 18.54
C ALA A 5 2.40 29.58 18.68
N LYS A 6 3.19 29.29 19.72
CA LYS A 6 3.66 27.92 20.03
C LYS A 6 2.51 27.01 20.45
N SER A 7 1.59 27.51 21.27
CA SER A 7 0.42 26.76 21.72
C SER A 7 -0.51 26.42 20.54
N LEU A 8 -0.75 27.38 19.65
CA LEU A 8 -1.52 27.16 18.41
C LEU A 8 -0.83 26.15 17.48
N LEU A 9 0.49 26.26 17.29
CA LEU A 9 1.24 25.30 16.47
C LEU A 9 1.16 23.88 17.06
N SER A 10 1.28 23.74 18.38
CA SER A 10 1.13 22.46 19.06
C SER A 10 -0.26 21.87 18.89
N LEU A 11 -1.31 22.70 18.97
CA LEU A 11 -2.69 22.26 18.78
C LEU A 11 -2.94 21.81 17.33
N ILE A 12 -2.42 22.56 16.34
CA ILE A 12 -2.51 22.19 14.92
C ILE A 12 -1.82 20.85 14.65
N LEU A 13 -0.64 20.63 15.23
CA LEU A 13 0.09 19.37 15.07
C LEU A 13 -0.67 18.18 15.67
N LEU A 14 -1.26 18.34 16.86
CA LEU A 14 -2.08 17.31 17.50
C LEU A 14 -3.32 16.96 16.66
N LEU A 15 -4.00 17.95 16.11
CA LEU A 15 -5.15 17.74 15.22
C LEU A 15 -4.73 16.99 13.94
N PHE A 16 -3.62 17.38 13.31
CA PHE A 16 -3.12 16.71 12.11
C PHE A 16 -2.82 15.23 12.37
N VAL A 17 -2.13 14.92 13.47
CA VAL A 17 -1.82 13.53 13.84
C VAL A 17 -3.09 12.72 14.11
N PHE A 18 -4.10 13.32 14.75
CA PHE A 18 -5.38 12.66 15.00
C PHE A 18 -6.11 12.27 13.70
N PHE A 19 -6.18 13.19 12.73
CA PHE A 19 -6.85 12.95 11.45
C PHE A 19 -6.05 12.06 10.48
N ALA A 20 -4.72 11.97 10.61
CA ALA A 20 -3.86 11.25 9.68
C ALA A 20 -3.83 9.72 9.86
N THR A 21 -4.65 9.14 10.74
CA THR A 21 -4.52 7.72 11.16
C THR A 21 -5.24 6.68 10.29
N THR A 22 -5.77 7.05 9.11
CA THR A 22 -6.53 6.12 8.27
C THR A 22 -5.70 5.53 7.12
N GLU A 23 -4.89 4.51 7.42
CA GLU A 23 -4.29 3.70 6.35
C GLU A 23 -5.33 2.74 5.76
N ALA A 24 -5.63 2.88 4.48
CA ALA A 24 -6.45 1.90 3.75
C ALA A 24 -5.77 0.53 3.78
N ARG A 25 -6.54 -0.51 4.12
CA ARG A 25 -6.06 -1.89 4.16
C ARG A 25 -5.63 -2.31 2.76
N THR A 26 -4.72 -3.26 2.68
CA THR A 26 -4.26 -3.79 1.40
C THR A 26 -4.67 -5.24 1.30
N CYS A 27 -5.57 -5.52 0.37
CA CYS A 27 -6.05 -6.86 0.09
C CYS A 27 -5.16 -7.52 -0.98
N LEU A 28 -4.83 -8.79 -0.76
CA LEU A 28 -4.00 -9.59 -1.67
C LEU A 28 -4.85 -10.70 -2.30
N SER A 29 -4.71 -10.90 -3.60
CA SER A 29 -5.31 -12.01 -4.34
C SER A 29 -4.25 -12.70 -5.17
N GLN A 30 -4.23 -14.04 -5.21
CA GLN A 30 -3.28 -14.75 -6.06
C GLN A 30 -3.62 -14.51 -7.54
N SER A 31 -2.64 -14.09 -8.33
CA SER A 31 -2.81 -13.86 -9.77
C SER A 31 -3.23 -15.15 -10.48
N GLN A 32 -4.21 -15.03 -11.37
CA GLN A 32 -4.72 -16.15 -12.17
C GLN A 32 -3.93 -16.33 -13.48
N LYS A 33 -3.41 -15.21 -14.03
CA LYS A 33 -2.69 -15.19 -15.30
C LYS A 33 -1.18 -15.43 -15.14
N PHE A 34 -0.59 -15.11 -13.98
CA PHE A 34 0.84 -15.29 -13.76
C PHE A 34 1.23 -16.77 -13.68
N LYS A 35 2.28 -17.16 -14.41
CA LYS A 35 2.77 -18.54 -14.47
C LYS A 35 4.22 -18.62 -14.01
N GLY A 36 4.57 -19.73 -13.35
CA GLY A 36 5.93 -20.01 -12.87
C GLY A 36 6.31 -19.28 -11.58
N LEU A 37 7.61 -19.29 -11.28
CA LEU A 37 8.21 -18.63 -10.12
C LEU A 37 8.28 -17.11 -10.32
N CYS A 38 7.83 -16.36 -9.34
CA CYS A 38 7.87 -14.91 -9.31
C CYS A 38 9.28 -14.44 -8.91
N VAL A 39 10.14 -14.25 -9.92
CA VAL A 39 11.52 -13.75 -9.73
C VAL A 39 11.58 -12.22 -9.86
N ARG A 40 10.82 -11.65 -10.79
CA ARG A 40 10.76 -10.20 -11.05
C ARG A 40 9.41 -9.62 -10.63
N ARG A 41 9.41 -8.74 -9.63
CA ARG A 41 8.19 -8.07 -9.14
C ARG A 41 7.50 -7.22 -10.21
N SER A 42 8.26 -6.57 -11.09
CA SER A 42 7.72 -5.75 -12.19
C SER A 42 6.85 -6.57 -13.16
N ASN A 43 7.27 -7.80 -13.49
CA ASN A 43 6.47 -8.70 -14.31
C ASN A 43 5.15 -9.08 -13.60
N CYS A 44 5.22 -9.41 -12.30
CA CYS A 44 4.01 -9.68 -11.51
C CYS A 44 3.06 -8.48 -11.48
N ALA A 45 3.58 -7.27 -11.23
CA ALA A 45 2.78 -6.05 -11.23
C ALA A 45 2.12 -5.78 -12.59
N ASN A 46 2.84 -5.98 -13.70
CA ASN A 46 2.29 -5.81 -15.04
C ASN A 46 1.17 -6.81 -15.33
N VAL A 47 1.33 -8.08 -14.97
CA VAL A 47 0.26 -9.08 -15.11
C VAL A 47 -0.95 -8.71 -14.25
N CYS A 48 -0.75 -8.31 -13.01
CA CYS A 48 -1.82 -7.88 -12.11
C CYS A 48 -2.61 -6.67 -12.64
N ARG A 49 -1.95 -5.74 -13.34
CA ARG A 49 -2.64 -4.65 -14.06
C ARG A 49 -3.60 -5.17 -15.13
N THR A 50 -3.23 -6.23 -15.85
CA THR A 50 -4.13 -6.90 -16.82
C THR A 50 -5.26 -7.71 -16.15
N GLU A 51 -5.22 -7.88 -14.84
CA GLU A 51 -6.26 -8.52 -14.01
C GLU A 51 -7.13 -7.49 -13.29
N GLY A 52 -6.94 -6.19 -13.53
CA GLY A 52 -7.70 -5.10 -12.92
C GLY A 52 -7.19 -4.67 -11.54
N PHE A 53 -5.99 -5.10 -11.14
CA PHE A 53 -5.35 -4.66 -9.91
C PHE A 53 -4.34 -3.53 -10.18
N PRO A 54 -4.16 -2.55 -9.27
CA PRO A 54 -3.19 -1.48 -9.46
C PRO A 54 -1.73 -1.96 -9.46
N GLY A 55 -1.45 -3.11 -8.84
CA GLY A 55 -0.13 -3.72 -8.83
C GLY A 55 -0.10 -5.12 -8.22
N GLY A 56 1.10 -5.61 -7.95
CA GLY A 56 1.32 -6.93 -7.36
C GLY A 56 2.75 -7.15 -6.90
N GLU A 57 2.94 -8.16 -6.06
CA GLU A 57 4.22 -8.53 -5.48
C GLU A 57 4.44 -10.06 -5.40
N CYS A 58 5.71 -10.45 -5.41
CA CYS A 58 6.11 -11.84 -5.23
C CYS A 58 6.14 -12.18 -3.73
N ARG A 59 5.34 -13.15 -3.28
CA ARG A 59 5.29 -13.59 -1.88
C ARG A 59 5.55 -15.07 -1.67
N GLY A 60 6.03 -15.35 -0.45
CA GLY A 60 6.21 -16.70 0.10
C GLY A 60 7.41 -17.45 -0.46
N PHE A 61 7.67 -18.62 0.14
CA PHE A 61 8.77 -19.51 -0.24
C PHE A 61 8.64 -20.02 -1.68
N ARG A 62 7.40 -20.34 -2.11
CA ARG A 62 7.09 -20.76 -3.49
C ARG A 62 7.13 -19.59 -4.50
N ARG A 63 7.50 -18.38 -4.08
CA ARG A 63 7.56 -17.16 -4.90
C ARG A 63 6.34 -17.02 -5.82
N ARG A 64 5.13 -16.97 -5.27
CA ARG A 64 3.90 -16.78 -6.08
C ARG A 64 3.62 -15.30 -6.26
N CYS A 65 3.00 -14.93 -7.40
CA CYS A 65 2.56 -13.57 -7.65
C CYS A 65 1.20 -13.31 -6.98
N PHE A 66 1.12 -12.27 -6.15
CA PHE A 66 -0.11 -11.79 -5.53
C PHE A 66 -0.39 -10.37 -6.00
N CYS A 67 -1.58 -10.16 -6.53
CA CYS A 67 -2.09 -8.84 -6.91
C CYS A 67 -2.62 -8.12 -5.67
N ALA A 68 -2.31 -6.83 -5.58
CA ALA A 68 -2.60 -6.01 -4.42
C ALA A 68 -3.52 -4.85 -4.81
N LYS A 69 -4.53 -4.57 -3.98
CA LYS A 69 -5.38 -3.38 -4.10
C LYS A 69 -5.77 -2.84 -2.73
N LYS A 70 -6.12 -1.55 -2.68
CA LYS A 70 -6.71 -0.97 -1.47
C LYS A 70 -8.12 -1.53 -1.24
N CYS A 71 -8.39 -1.81 0.03
CA CYS A 71 -9.64 -2.19 0.64
C CYS A 71 -9.64 -1.56 2.06
#